data_AF-A0A7Y2HNZ7-F1
#
_entry.id   AF-A0A7Y2HNZ7-F1
#
_cell.length_a   1.000
_cell.length_b   1.000
_cell.length_c   1.000
_cell.angle_alpha   90.00
_cell.angle_beta   90.00
_cell.angle_gamma   90.00
#
_symmetry.space_group_name_H-M   'P 1'
#
loop_
_entity.id
_entity.type
_entity.pdbx_description
1 polymer ?
#
loop_
_entity_poly.entity_id
_entity_poly.type
_entity_poly.pdbx_seq_one_letter_code
_entity_poly.pdbx_strand_id
1 'polypeptide(L)'
;MGPASGCDRGHQRLAGDGRGRGARRRRAAVRTRCGPDRSDRDAAARRRSVDVVVVGAGVAGLAAARALGAAGRDVAVLEAQDRVGGRLLSHPVGDRGLDLGATWFWSNEPRIQALIAELGLGTHAQHLEGDALYQDTRGVQRLQGNPIDGPAGRVTAGMQAVATAMGDTLPAGVVRLGHAVERIEVTKDGIRVYAARLEAAGGESVRVAVDAGAVVLALPPALATHAITFEPALPEALARLAAVTPVWMGAMTKAVIHYARPFWRATGLAGAAISHVGPLREIHDMSGPDGEPAALFGFVPPRRPGAPTPTADAILRQLETLFGPEAADPTDVHVVDWRDDEYTAPPGADGLQNYATYGHPLYRTPTLAGRLHWASTETSTEVPGHIEGALAAGARAAAAVLAG
;
A
#
# COMPACT_ATOMS: atom_id res chain seq x y z
N MET A 1 -54.02 41.04 -10.66
CA MET A 1 -54.33 40.04 -9.60
C MET A 1 -53.00 39.58 -9.07
N GLY A 2 -52.41 40.25 -8.09
CA GLY A 2 -52.72 40.17 -6.68
C GLY A 2 -51.41 39.67 -6.01
N PRO A 3 -50.79 40.40 -5.07
CA PRO A 3 -49.34 40.55 -5.01
C PRO A 3 -48.68 39.94 -3.76
N ALA A 4 -47.36 40.18 -3.71
CA ALA A 4 -46.36 39.81 -2.72
C ALA A 4 -46.51 40.45 -1.31
N SER A 5 -45.46 40.21 -0.51
CA SER A 5 -45.08 40.80 0.80
C SER A 5 -45.65 40.11 2.04
N GLY A 6 -44.94 39.96 3.15
CA GLY A 6 -43.62 40.43 3.54
C GLY A 6 -43.51 40.39 5.08
N CYS A 7 -42.28 40.18 5.58
CA CYS A 7 -41.66 40.75 6.78
C CYS A 7 -42.57 41.31 7.93
N ASP A 8 -42.32 40.93 9.19
CA ASP A 8 -41.36 41.59 10.10
C ASP A 8 -41.66 41.34 11.60
N ARG A 9 -40.61 41.61 12.39
CA ARG A 9 -40.33 41.46 13.83
C ARG A 9 -41.41 41.92 14.82
N GLY A 10 -41.27 41.40 16.05
CA GLY A 10 -41.06 42.30 17.19
C GLY A 10 -41.91 42.09 18.46
N HIS A 11 -41.22 41.70 19.53
CA HIS A 11 -41.31 42.25 20.89
C HIS A 11 -42.55 42.08 21.80
N GLN A 12 -42.27 41.37 22.91
CA GLN A 12 -42.34 41.80 24.32
C GLN A 12 -43.68 41.90 25.09
N ARG A 13 -43.55 41.48 26.37
CA ARG A 13 -44.35 41.75 27.60
C ARG A 13 -45.61 40.90 27.79
N LEU A 14 -46.11 40.60 28.99
CA LEU A 14 -45.65 40.36 30.37
C LEU A 14 -46.95 40.12 31.18
N ALA A 15 -46.86 39.33 32.27
CA ALA A 15 -47.70 39.37 33.49
C ALA A 15 -49.01 38.55 33.62
N GLY A 16 -49.17 37.98 34.82
CA GLY A 16 -50.38 37.34 35.40
C GLY A 16 -50.03 36.05 36.15
N ASP A 17 -49.34 36.11 37.30
CA ASP A 17 -49.83 36.16 38.69
C ASP A 17 -50.50 34.87 39.20
N GLY A 18 -50.07 34.39 40.38
CA GLY A 18 -50.55 33.15 41.00
C GLY A 18 -49.68 32.63 42.14
N ARG A 19 -49.97 33.09 43.37
CA ARG A 19 -49.27 32.82 44.64
C ARG A 19 -49.40 31.37 45.13
N GLY A 20 -48.40 30.85 45.86
CA GLY A 20 -48.56 29.65 46.69
C GLY A 20 -47.31 29.25 47.47
N ARG A 21 -47.42 29.15 48.80
CA ARG A 21 -46.34 29.12 49.80
C ARG A 21 -45.71 27.72 50.01
N GLY A 22 -44.39 27.70 50.24
CA GLY A 22 -43.75 27.10 51.42
C GLY A 22 -43.48 25.58 51.45
N ALA A 23 -42.20 25.20 51.48
CA ALA A 23 -41.62 24.30 52.50
C ALA A 23 -40.13 24.03 52.21
N ARG A 24 -39.23 24.43 53.11
CA ARG A 24 -37.84 23.95 53.13
C ARG A 24 -37.85 22.50 53.62
N ARG A 25 -37.34 21.56 52.82
CA ARG A 25 -36.91 20.24 53.30
C ARG A 25 -35.53 19.88 52.73
N ARG A 26 -34.76 19.25 53.61
CA ARG A 26 -33.32 19.03 53.61
C ARG A 26 -32.88 18.09 52.48
N ARG A 27 -31.67 18.35 51.93
CA ARG A 27 -30.97 17.45 51.00
C ARG A 27 -30.71 16.11 51.69
N ALA A 28 -31.20 15.03 51.09
CA ALA A 28 -30.69 13.67 51.29
C ALA A 28 -29.88 13.29 50.05
N ALA A 29 -28.60 12.96 50.24
CA ALA A 29 -27.74 12.50 49.16
C ALA A 29 -28.17 11.08 48.74
N VAL A 30 -28.70 10.95 47.53
CA VAL A 30 -28.91 9.65 46.89
C VAL A 30 -27.56 9.19 46.35
N ARG A 31 -26.99 8.14 46.95
CA ARG A 31 -25.86 7.41 46.38
C ARG A 31 -26.36 6.61 45.19
N THR A 32 -26.17 7.14 43.98
CA THR A 32 -26.31 6.36 42.74
C THR A 32 -25.13 5.39 42.67
N ARG A 33 -25.41 4.09 42.78
CA ARG A 33 -24.44 3.06 42.39
C ARG A 33 -24.23 3.18 40.88
N CYS A 34 -22.99 3.43 40.44
CA CYS A 34 -22.61 3.24 39.05
C CYS A 34 -22.81 1.76 38.70
N GLY A 35 -23.82 1.47 37.88
CA GLY A 35 -23.76 0.29 37.02
C GLY A 35 -22.73 0.53 35.91
N PRO A 36 -22.12 -0.52 35.35
CA PRO A 36 -21.17 -0.35 34.26
C PRO A 36 -21.84 0.35 33.08
N ASP A 37 -21.10 1.30 32.50
CA ASP A 37 -21.50 2.16 31.39
C ASP A 37 -21.90 1.33 30.15
N ARG A 38 -22.89 1.81 29.38
CA ARG A 38 -23.35 1.15 28.16
C ARG A 38 -22.24 1.07 27.09
N SER A 39 -21.25 1.97 27.16
CA SER A 39 -20.06 1.98 26.28
C SER A 39 -19.20 0.70 26.37
N ASP A 40 -19.18 0.03 27.52
CA ASP A 40 -18.39 -1.20 27.74
C ASP A 40 -19.06 -2.45 27.14
N ARG A 41 -20.38 -2.42 26.90
CA ARG A 41 -21.12 -3.56 26.34
C ARG A 41 -21.00 -3.63 24.81
N ASP A 42 -20.87 -2.49 24.14
CA ASP A 42 -20.65 -2.44 22.69
C ASP A 42 -19.18 -2.77 22.33
N ALA A 43 -18.21 -2.45 23.20
CA ALA A 43 -16.79 -2.83 23.06
C ALA A 43 -16.49 -4.32 23.29
N ALA A 44 -17.49 -5.10 23.73
CA ALA A 44 -17.40 -6.55 23.88
C ALA A 44 -17.81 -7.30 22.60
N ALA A 45 -18.40 -6.62 21.61
CA ALA A 45 -18.83 -7.24 20.37
C ALA A 45 -17.61 -7.55 19.46
N ARG A 46 -17.18 -8.83 19.49
CA ARG A 46 -16.21 -9.52 18.60
C ARG A 46 -14.71 -9.43 18.96
N ARG A 47 -14.36 -9.57 20.23
CA ARG A 47 -12.97 -9.86 20.64
C ARG A 47 -12.57 -11.26 20.14
N ARG A 48 -11.50 -11.33 19.32
CA ARG A 48 -10.87 -12.60 18.90
C ARG A 48 -9.42 -12.61 19.39
N SER A 49 -8.96 -13.79 19.82
CA SER A 49 -7.56 -14.02 20.20
C SER A 49 -6.93 -14.91 19.14
N VAL A 50 -5.70 -14.61 18.73
CA VAL A 50 -4.85 -15.43 17.84
C VAL A 50 -3.43 -15.50 18.41
N ASP A 51 -2.55 -16.33 17.86
CA ASP A 51 -1.14 -16.31 18.28
C ASP A 51 -0.44 -15.05 17.74
N VAL A 52 -0.68 -14.74 16.46
CA VAL A 52 0.02 -13.64 15.77
C VAL A 52 -0.93 -12.84 14.90
N VAL A 53 -0.85 -11.51 15.02
CA VAL A 53 -1.43 -10.60 14.01
C VAL A 53 -0.34 -10.12 13.06
N VAL A 54 -0.56 -10.25 11.77
CA VAL A 54 0.26 -9.62 10.72
C VAL A 54 -0.48 -8.39 10.22
N VAL A 55 0.17 -7.23 10.23
CA VAL A 55 -0.40 -5.97 9.75
C VAL A 55 0.15 -5.68 8.34
N GLY A 56 -0.73 -5.75 7.34
CA GLY A 56 -0.41 -5.60 5.92
C GLY A 56 -0.34 -6.95 5.18
N ALA A 57 -1.11 -7.08 4.10
CA ALA A 57 -1.10 -8.20 3.16
C ALA A 57 -0.30 -7.90 1.88
N GLY A 58 0.78 -7.13 2.03
CA GLY A 58 1.87 -7.11 1.05
C GLY A 58 2.71 -8.38 1.12
N VAL A 59 3.68 -8.53 0.20
CA VAL A 59 4.52 -9.74 0.10
C VAL A 59 5.20 -10.12 1.42
N ALA A 60 5.74 -9.16 2.17
CA ALA A 60 6.41 -9.44 3.44
C ALA A 60 5.44 -10.00 4.49
N GLY A 61 4.23 -9.44 4.57
CA GLY A 61 3.21 -9.90 5.50
C GLY A 61 2.65 -11.27 5.12
N LEU A 62 2.36 -11.50 3.84
CA LEU A 62 1.92 -12.80 3.34
C LEU A 62 3.00 -13.87 3.54
N ALA A 63 4.28 -13.55 3.32
CA ALA A 63 5.39 -14.47 3.60
C ALA A 63 5.48 -14.82 5.09
N ALA A 64 5.35 -13.83 5.97
CA ALA A 64 5.33 -14.07 7.41
C ALA A 64 4.13 -14.94 7.82
N ALA A 65 2.93 -14.63 7.32
CA ALA A 65 1.71 -15.37 7.61
C ALA A 65 1.80 -16.85 7.17
N ARG A 66 2.30 -17.10 5.94
CA ARG A 66 2.52 -18.46 5.43
C ARG A 66 3.51 -19.23 6.29
N ALA A 67 4.64 -18.63 6.66
CA ALA A 67 5.65 -19.27 7.50
C ALA A 67 5.14 -19.58 8.91
N LEU A 68 4.41 -18.65 9.53
CA LEU A 68 3.82 -18.84 10.86
C LEU A 68 2.71 -19.90 10.84
N GLY A 69 1.83 -19.86 9.84
CA GLY A 69 0.78 -20.86 9.65
C GLY A 69 1.33 -22.27 9.40
N ALA A 70 2.39 -22.39 8.59
CA ALA A 70 3.09 -23.66 8.38
C ALA A 70 3.72 -24.22 9.66
N ALA A 71 4.08 -23.36 10.61
CA ALA A 71 4.54 -23.73 11.94
C ALA A 71 3.40 -24.00 12.94
N GLY A 72 2.15 -24.02 12.49
CA GLY A 72 0.97 -24.34 13.30
C GLY A 72 0.48 -23.20 14.19
N ARG A 73 0.88 -21.95 13.94
CA ARG A 73 0.38 -20.78 14.67
C ARG A 73 -0.98 -20.33 14.15
N ASP A 74 -1.85 -19.87 15.04
CA ASP A 74 -3.08 -19.18 14.67
C ASP A 74 -2.76 -17.73 14.25
N VAL A 75 -3.04 -17.39 13.01
CA VAL A 75 -2.62 -16.12 12.38
C VAL A 75 -3.84 -15.36 11.86
N ALA A 76 -3.86 -14.05 12.10
CA ALA A 76 -4.74 -13.13 11.38
C ALA A 76 -3.90 -12.10 10.62
N VAL A 77 -4.19 -11.89 9.33
CA VAL A 77 -3.61 -10.82 8.53
C VAL A 77 -4.64 -9.70 8.40
N LEU A 78 -4.31 -8.50 8.84
CA LEU A 78 -5.16 -7.32 8.73
C LEU A 78 -4.63 -6.42 7.62
N GLU A 79 -5.40 -6.25 6.56
CA GLU A 79 -5.06 -5.43 5.39
C GLU A 79 -6.02 -4.27 5.28
N ALA A 80 -5.50 -3.06 5.10
CA ALA A 80 -6.29 -1.84 5.05
C ALA A 80 -7.11 -1.74 3.76
N GLN A 81 -6.54 -2.16 2.63
CA GLN A 81 -7.18 -2.13 1.32
C GLN A 81 -8.19 -3.28 1.15
N ASP A 82 -9.00 -3.19 0.11
CA ASP A 82 -9.92 -4.23 -0.35
C ASP A 82 -9.24 -5.30 -1.23
N ARG A 83 -7.90 -5.28 -1.27
CA ARG A 83 -7.05 -6.18 -2.07
C ARG A 83 -5.77 -6.53 -1.33
N VAL A 84 -5.18 -7.67 -1.68
CA VAL A 84 -3.79 -8.00 -1.30
C VAL A 84 -2.78 -7.42 -2.29
N GLY A 85 -1.50 -7.43 -1.89
CA GLY A 85 -0.36 -7.13 -2.77
C GLY A 85 0.37 -5.84 -2.44
N GLY A 86 -0.30 -4.86 -1.80
CA GLY A 86 0.29 -3.56 -1.51
C GLY A 86 0.85 -2.92 -2.79
N ARG A 87 2.18 -2.80 -2.85
CA ARG A 87 2.92 -2.25 -4.00
C ARG A 87 2.97 -3.15 -5.24
N LEU A 88 2.43 -4.36 -5.15
CA LEU A 88 2.16 -5.22 -6.30
C LEU A 88 0.70 -4.95 -6.70
N LEU A 89 0.53 -4.08 -7.69
CA LEU A 89 -0.76 -3.70 -8.25
C LEU A 89 -0.70 -3.95 -9.75
N SER A 90 -1.70 -4.63 -10.29
CA SER A 90 -1.81 -4.94 -11.71
C SER A 90 -3.22 -4.62 -12.22
N HIS A 91 -3.32 -4.06 -13.41
CA HIS A 91 -4.58 -3.95 -14.15
C HIS A 91 -4.80 -5.22 -14.97
N PRO A 92 -5.92 -5.95 -14.80
CA PRO A 92 -6.18 -7.19 -15.53
C PRO A 92 -6.58 -6.92 -16.98
N VAL A 93 -5.99 -7.68 -17.91
CA VAL A 93 -6.36 -7.70 -19.33
C VAL A 93 -6.54 -9.16 -19.74
N GLY A 94 -7.79 -9.65 -19.68
CA GLY A 94 -8.07 -11.08 -19.83
C GLY A 94 -7.46 -11.91 -18.70
N ASP A 95 -6.64 -12.89 -19.05
CA ASP A 95 -5.83 -13.70 -18.12
C ASP A 95 -4.42 -13.14 -17.89
N ARG A 96 -4.09 -12.00 -18.51
CA ARG A 96 -2.80 -11.30 -18.39
C ARG A 96 -2.94 -10.05 -17.52
N GLY A 97 -1.81 -9.47 -17.12
CA GLY A 97 -1.79 -8.28 -16.26
C GLY A 97 -0.79 -7.22 -16.71
N LEU A 98 -1.19 -5.96 -16.56
CA LEU A 98 -0.36 -4.77 -16.74
C LEU A 98 0.02 -4.21 -15.36
N ASP A 99 1.30 -4.27 -14.99
CA ASP A 99 1.73 -3.89 -13.65
C ASP A 99 1.76 -2.37 -13.47
N LEU A 100 0.92 -1.87 -12.56
CA LEU A 100 0.90 -0.47 -12.12
C LEU A 100 1.89 -0.21 -10.97
N GLY A 101 2.34 -1.27 -10.31
CA GLY A 101 3.37 -1.27 -9.26
C GLY A 101 4.68 -1.92 -9.70
N ALA A 102 5.22 -2.83 -8.88
CA ALA A 102 6.41 -3.60 -9.23
C ALA A 102 6.19 -4.47 -10.49
N THR A 103 7.07 -4.36 -11.49
CA THR A 103 6.95 -5.08 -12.79
C THR A 103 7.84 -6.32 -12.89
N TRP A 104 9.06 -6.25 -12.33
CA TRP A 104 10.15 -7.16 -12.69
C TRP A 104 10.62 -8.01 -11.50
N PHE A 105 11.22 -9.14 -11.83
CA PHE A 105 12.15 -9.88 -10.97
C PHE A 105 13.40 -10.26 -11.78
N TRP A 106 14.51 -10.54 -11.11
CA TRP A 106 15.80 -10.81 -11.77
C TRP A 106 16.35 -12.20 -11.45
N SER A 107 17.28 -12.68 -12.28
CA SER A 107 17.87 -14.03 -12.15
C SER A 107 18.65 -14.22 -10.84
N ASN A 108 19.14 -13.14 -10.24
CA ASN A 108 19.82 -13.13 -8.94
C ASN A 108 18.87 -13.03 -7.73
N GLU A 109 17.56 -13.13 -7.94
CA GLU A 109 16.53 -13.09 -6.89
C GLU A 109 15.88 -14.47 -6.73
N PRO A 110 16.52 -15.39 -5.99
CA PRO A 110 16.09 -16.78 -5.95
C PRO A 110 14.77 -17.00 -5.19
N ARG A 111 14.41 -16.16 -4.21
CA ARG A 111 13.21 -16.38 -3.39
C ARG A 111 11.95 -16.12 -4.21
N ILE A 112 11.91 -15.03 -4.97
CA ILE A 112 10.76 -14.73 -5.83
C ILE A 112 10.64 -15.74 -6.97
N GLN A 113 11.74 -16.17 -7.57
CA GLN A 113 11.73 -17.22 -8.60
C GLN A 113 11.19 -18.55 -8.05
N ALA A 114 11.68 -18.98 -6.88
CA ALA A 114 11.20 -20.20 -6.23
C ALA A 114 9.72 -20.09 -5.85
N LEU A 115 9.28 -18.94 -5.35
CA LEU A 115 7.89 -18.69 -4.99
C LEU A 115 6.96 -18.72 -6.21
N ILE A 116 7.35 -18.08 -7.32
CA ILE A 116 6.57 -18.09 -8.56
C ILE A 116 6.41 -19.53 -9.06
N ALA A 117 7.49 -20.33 -9.03
CA ALA A 117 7.45 -21.74 -9.42
C ALA A 117 6.58 -22.58 -8.47
N GLU A 118 6.69 -22.37 -7.16
CA GLU A 118 5.87 -23.02 -6.13
C GLU A 118 4.37 -22.75 -6.35
N LEU A 119 4.01 -21.51 -6.70
CA LEU A 119 2.63 -21.08 -6.95
C LEU A 119 2.12 -21.44 -8.35
N GLY A 120 2.97 -22.02 -9.21
CA GLY A 120 2.60 -22.42 -10.58
C GLY A 120 2.26 -21.24 -11.50
N LEU A 121 2.83 -20.06 -11.25
CA LEU A 121 2.54 -18.85 -12.03
C LEU A 121 3.38 -18.81 -13.32
N GLY A 122 2.72 -18.54 -14.44
CA GLY A 122 3.38 -18.37 -15.74
C GLY A 122 4.26 -17.11 -15.78
N THR A 123 5.43 -17.22 -16.40
CA THR A 123 6.36 -16.10 -16.59
C THR A 123 6.80 -15.98 -18.05
N HIS A 124 7.33 -14.81 -18.38
CA HIS A 124 8.00 -14.55 -19.65
C HIS A 124 9.15 -13.56 -19.46
N ALA A 125 10.08 -13.53 -20.41
CA ALA A 125 11.20 -12.60 -20.40
C ALA A 125 10.74 -11.19 -20.80
N GLN A 126 11.38 -10.17 -20.21
CA GLN A 126 11.30 -8.80 -20.70
C GLN A 126 11.73 -8.74 -22.17
N HIS A 127 10.96 -8.04 -23.00
CA HIS A 127 11.32 -7.83 -24.39
C HIS A 127 12.48 -6.84 -24.48
N LEU A 128 13.55 -7.20 -25.20
CA LEU A 128 14.77 -6.41 -25.34
C LEU A 128 15.16 -6.17 -26.81
N GLU A 129 14.51 -6.83 -27.76
CA GLU A 129 14.92 -6.80 -29.17
C GLU A 129 14.55 -5.46 -29.82
N GLY A 130 15.46 -4.93 -30.63
CA GLY A 130 15.29 -3.66 -31.32
C GLY A 130 16.07 -2.52 -30.68
N ASP A 131 15.88 -1.34 -31.25
CA ASP A 131 16.62 -0.15 -30.87
C ASP A 131 15.87 0.65 -29.80
N ALA A 132 16.61 1.25 -28.88
CA ALA A 132 16.08 2.19 -27.90
C ALA A 132 16.07 3.62 -28.45
N LEU A 133 15.35 4.50 -27.76
CA LEU A 133 15.33 5.93 -28.06
C LEU A 133 15.96 6.75 -26.93
N TYR A 134 16.64 7.82 -27.31
CA TYR A 134 17.10 8.86 -26.40
C TYR A 134 16.56 10.20 -26.86
N GLN A 135 16.05 11.01 -25.95
CA GLN A 135 15.59 12.36 -26.26
C GLN A 135 16.17 13.39 -25.31
N ASP A 136 16.76 14.44 -25.88
CA ASP A 136 17.11 15.67 -25.19
C ASP A 136 16.47 16.88 -25.90
N THR A 137 16.90 18.10 -25.53
CA THR A 137 16.38 19.33 -26.13
C THR A 137 16.73 19.51 -27.60
N ARG A 138 17.64 18.70 -28.16
CA ARG A 138 18.03 18.73 -29.58
C ARG A 138 17.17 17.80 -30.44
N GLY A 139 16.42 16.88 -29.84
CA GLY A 139 15.50 15.98 -30.53
C GLY A 139 15.63 14.53 -30.09
N VAL A 140 14.98 13.65 -30.85
CA VAL A 140 14.96 12.19 -30.63
C VAL A 140 16.10 11.55 -31.42
N GLN A 141 16.83 10.66 -30.78
CA GLN A 141 17.93 9.88 -31.33
C GLN A 141 17.62 8.39 -31.14
N ARG A 142 17.91 7.59 -32.17
CA ARG A 142 17.82 6.13 -32.10
C ARG A 142 19.17 5.58 -31.67
N LEU A 143 19.16 4.79 -30.59
CA LEU A 143 20.34 4.09 -30.09
C LEU A 143 20.35 2.67 -30.67
N GLN A 144 21.51 2.21 -31.14
CA GLN A 144 21.63 0.85 -31.64
C GLN A 144 21.47 -0.15 -30.49
N GLY A 145 20.53 -1.08 -30.63
CA GLY A 145 20.12 -2.01 -29.60
C GLY A 145 19.38 -1.35 -28.43
N ASN A 146 19.15 -2.12 -27.37
CA ASN A 146 18.54 -1.65 -26.13
C ASN A 146 19.57 -1.61 -24.98
N PRO A 147 20.33 -0.52 -24.82
CA PRO A 147 21.26 -0.35 -23.70
C PRO A 147 20.56 0.11 -22.40
N ILE A 148 19.24 0.36 -22.44
CA ILE A 148 18.46 0.84 -21.29
C ILE A 148 18.08 -0.34 -20.40
N ASP A 149 17.58 -1.41 -21.03
CA ASP A 149 17.04 -2.56 -20.31
C ASP A 149 18.03 -3.71 -20.21
N GLY A 150 17.97 -4.40 -19.07
CA GLY A 150 18.64 -5.67 -18.86
C GLY A 150 17.66 -6.85 -18.85
N PRO A 151 18.15 -8.10 -18.94
CA PRO A 151 17.33 -9.28 -18.76
C PRO A 151 16.58 -9.27 -17.42
N ALA A 152 15.26 -9.38 -17.49
CA ALA A 152 14.37 -9.49 -16.35
C ALA A 152 13.22 -10.46 -16.68
N GLY A 153 12.63 -11.03 -15.64
CA GLY A 153 11.41 -11.83 -15.74
C GLY A 153 10.17 -11.01 -15.37
N ARG A 154 9.04 -11.41 -15.94
CA ARG A 154 7.71 -10.87 -15.65
C ARG A 154 6.72 -12.00 -15.40
N VAL A 155 5.75 -11.75 -14.53
CA VAL A 155 4.63 -12.67 -14.30
C VAL A 155 3.54 -12.37 -15.33
N THR A 156 3.10 -13.38 -16.08
CA THR A 156 2.18 -13.19 -17.22
C THR A 156 0.83 -12.64 -16.80
N ALA A 157 0.31 -13.08 -15.64
CA ALA A 157 -0.93 -12.58 -15.05
C ALA A 157 -0.78 -11.23 -14.30
N GLY A 158 0.41 -10.61 -14.36
CA GLY A 158 0.78 -9.46 -13.54
C GLY A 158 1.34 -9.86 -12.17
N MET A 159 2.20 -9.01 -11.62
CA MET A 159 2.91 -9.24 -10.36
C MET A 159 1.96 -9.34 -9.16
N GLN A 160 0.80 -8.69 -9.18
CA GLN A 160 -0.21 -8.84 -8.12
C GLN A 160 -0.74 -10.29 -7.99
N ALA A 161 -0.67 -11.10 -9.06
CA ALA A 161 -1.02 -12.51 -9.01
C ALA A 161 -0.16 -13.30 -8.01
N VAL A 162 1.10 -12.89 -7.78
CA VAL A 162 1.97 -13.49 -6.75
C VAL A 162 1.37 -13.33 -5.37
N ALA A 163 0.97 -12.10 -5.01
CA ALA A 163 0.38 -11.84 -3.70
C ALA A 163 -1.00 -12.50 -3.54
N THR A 164 -1.80 -12.53 -4.62
CA THR A 164 -3.10 -13.22 -4.63
C THR A 164 -2.92 -14.71 -4.36
N ALA A 165 -2.06 -15.37 -5.14
CA ALA A 165 -1.78 -16.80 -4.98
C ALA A 165 -1.14 -17.11 -3.61
N MET A 166 -0.27 -16.27 -3.07
CA MET A 166 0.22 -16.40 -1.70
C MET A 166 -0.94 -16.37 -0.68
N GLY A 167 -1.86 -15.42 -0.82
CA GLY A 167 -3.05 -15.30 0.02
C GLY A 167 -3.95 -16.53 -0.06
N ASP A 168 -4.16 -17.07 -1.26
CA ASP A 168 -5.00 -18.25 -1.51
C ASP A 168 -4.45 -19.54 -0.88
N THR A 169 -3.15 -19.60 -0.59
CA THR A 169 -2.57 -20.72 0.18
C THR A 169 -2.90 -20.68 1.68
N LEU A 170 -3.38 -19.55 2.20
CA LEU A 170 -3.75 -19.42 3.61
C LEU A 170 -5.21 -19.89 3.82
N PRO A 171 -5.54 -20.44 5.01
CA PRO A 171 -6.92 -20.80 5.33
C PRO A 171 -7.90 -19.63 5.18
N ALA A 172 -9.12 -19.94 4.75
CA ALA A 172 -10.17 -18.93 4.57
C ALA A 172 -10.39 -18.10 5.84
N GLY A 173 -10.43 -16.77 5.70
CA GLY A 173 -10.65 -15.83 6.81
C GLY A 173 -9.40 -15.44 7.61
N VAL A 174 -8.24 -16.01 7.29
CA VAL A 174 -6.93 -15.56 7.82
C VAL A 174 -6.64 -14.15 7.32
N VAL A 175 -6.74 -13.91 6.01
CA VAL A 175 -6.59 -12.58 5.42
C VAL A 175 -7.90 -11.81 5.53
N ARG A 176 -7.85 -10.63 6.16
CA ARG A 176 -8.99 -9.75 6.42
C ARG A 176 -8.74 -8.40 5.80
N LEU A 177 -9.33 -8.20 4.62
CA LEU A 177 -9.29 -6.97 3.85
C LEU A 177 -10.17 -5.88 4.48
N GLY A 178 -9.91 -4.61 4.18
CA GLY A 178 -10.66 -3.47 4.71
C GLY A 178 -10.48 -3.20 6.21
N HIS A 179 -9.41 -3.71 6.83
CA HIS A 179 -9.08 -3.57 8.26
C HIS A 179 -7.83 -2.70 8.44
N ALA A 180 -8.01 -1.37 8.45
CA ALA A 180 -6.93 -0.42 8.67
C ALA A 180 -6.55 -0.37 10.16
N VAL A 181 -5.34 -0.81 10.50
CA VAL A 181 -4.84 -0.77 11.90
C VAL A 181 -4.52 0.67 12.30
N GLU A 182 -5.07 1.12 13.42
CA GLU A 182 -4.91 2.50 13.94
C GLU A 182 -4.11 2.54 15.24
N ARG A 183 -4.13 1.45 16.03
CA ARG A 183 -3.48 1.40 17.34
C ARG A 183 -3.02 0.01 17.71
N ILE A 184 -1.85 -0.07 18.34
CA ILE A 184 -1.28 -1.30 18.90
C ILE A 184 -0.92 -1.05 20.37
N GLU A 185 -1.47 -1.87 21.27
CA GLU A 185 -1.35 -1.70 22.72
C GLU A 185 -0.82 -2.98 23.38
N VAL A 186 0.24 -2.88 24.18
CA VAL A 186 0.67 -3.96 25.06
C VAL A 186 -0.32 -4.08 26.21
N THR A 187 -0.90 -5.26 26.37
CA THR A 187 -1.80 -5.58 27.47
C THR A 187 -1.09 -6.43 28.51
N LYS A 188 -1.74 -6.68 29.65
CA LYS A 188 -1.19 -7.57 30.69
C LYS A 188 -0.95 -9.00 30.18
N ASP A 189 -1.75 -9.46 29.21
CA ASP A 189 -1.77 -10.86 28.74
C ASP A 189 -1.12 -11.02 27.36
N GLY A 190 -0.72 -9.92 26.68
CA GLY A 190 -0.25 -9.99 25.30
C GLY A 190 -0.14 -8.61 24.65
N ILE A 191 -0.59 -8.54 23.40
CA ILE A 191 -0.65 -7.32 22.61
C ILE A 191 -2.00 -7.27 21.89
N ARG A 192 -2.62 -6.09 21.84
CA ARG A 192 -3.93 -5.87 21.22
C ARG A 192 -3.79 -4.93 20.04
N VAL A 193 -4.39 -5.32 18.92
CA VAL A 193 -4.40 -4.55 17.68
C VAL A 193 -5.81 -4.04 17.42
N TYR A 194 -5.95 -2.72 17.31
CA TYR A 194 -7.19 -2.04 17.00
C TYR A 194 -7.19 -1.61 15.54
N ALA A 195 -8.26 -1.95 14.82
CA ALA A 195 -8.43 -1.60 13.42
C ALA A 195 -9.81 -0.99 13.18
N ALA A 196 -9.88 -0.03 12.27
CA ALA A 196 -11.11 0.40 11.65
C ALA A 196 -11.44 -0.57 10.50
N ARG A 197 -12.61 -1.21 10.59
CA ARG A 197 -13.15 -2.03 9.51
C ARG A 197 -14.07 -1.16 8.66
N LEU A 198 -13.73 -1.00 7.39
CA LEU A 198 -14.62 -0.40 6.41
C LEU A 198 -15.80 -1.37 6.18
N GLU A 199 -17.02 -0.93 6.47
CA GLU A 199 -18.21 -1.68 6.10
C GLU A 199 -18.47 -1.49 4.60
N ALA A 200 -18.97 -2.55 3.94
CA ALA A 200 -19.31 -2.47 2.53
C ALA A 200 -20.40 -1.40 2.31
N ALA A 201 -20.27 -0.62 1.22
CA ALA A 201 -21.24 0.39 0.77
C ALA A 201 -21.42 1.63 1.69
N GLY A 202 -20.32 2.30 2.07
CA GLY A 202 -20.38 3.63 2.68
C GLY A 202 -20.96 3.67 4.09
N GLY A 203 -21.00 2.53 4.78
CA GLY A 203 -21.33 2.45 6.19
C GLY A 203 -20.23 3.07 7.07
N GLU A 204 -20.61 3.46 8.29
CA GLU A 204 -19.68 3.96 9.30
C GLU A 204 -18.64 2.88 9.64
N SER A 205 -17.36 3.25 9.74
CA SER A 205 -16.27 2.33 10.08
C SER A 205 -16.51 1.70 11.45
N VAL A 206 -16.51 0.37 11.51
CA VAL A 206 -16.66 -0.35 12.78
C VAL A 206 -15.28 -0.62 13.37
N ARG A 207 -15.04 -0.18 14.59
CA ARG A 207 -13.80 -0.51 15.29
C ARG A 207 -13.81 -1.95 15.76
N VAL A 208 -12.75 -2.68 15.40
CA VAL A 208 -12.51 -4.05 15.86
C VAL A 208 -11.20 -4.14 16.62
N ALA A 209 -11.11 -5.09 17.55
CA ALA A 209 -9.90 -5.37 18.31
C ALA A 209 -9.57 -6.87 18.25
N VAL A 210 -8.29 -7.17 18.04
CA VAL A 210 -7.75 -8.54 18.03
C VAL A 210 -6.65 -8.64 19.07
N ASP A 211 -6.79 -9.58 19.99
CA ASP A 211 -5.75 -9.94 20.96
C ASP A 211 -4.78 -10.93 20.32
N ALA A 212 -3.49 -10.78 20.60
CA ALA A 212 -2.43 -11.62 20.06
C ALA A 212 -1.28 -11.83 21.04
N GLY A 213 -0.50 -12.89 20.82
CA GLY A 213 0.79 -13.10 21.49
C GLY A 213 1.88 -12.20 20.90
N ALA A 214 1.88 -12.02 19.58
CA ALA A 214 2.82 -11.17 18.85
C ALA A 214 2.16 -10.42 17.69
N VAL A 215 2.84 -9.38 17.20
CA VAL A 215 2.49 -8.63 16.00
C VAL A 215 3.68 -8.60 15.04
N VAL A 216 3.43 -8.97 13.79
CA VAL A 216 4.34 -8.69 12.68
C VAL A 216 3.84 -7.46 11.93
N LEU A 217 4.60 -6.37 12.01
CA LEU A 217 4.29 -5.10 11.36
C LEU A 217 4.90 -5.09 9.95
N ALA A 218 4.07 -5.42 8.95
CA ALA A 218 4.49 -5.61 7.57
C ALA A 218 4.17 -4.44 6.64
N LEU A 219 4.47 -3.24 7.13
CA LEU A 219 4.29 -1.95 6.44
C LEU A 219 5.64 -1.22 6.31
N PRO A 220 5.80 -0.29 5.35
CA PRO A 220 6.93 0.63 5.34
C PRO A 220 7.07 1.34 6.71
N PRO A 221 8.28 1.45 7.28
CA PRO A 221 8.45 1.99 8.64
C PRO A 221 7.88 3.40 8.83
N ALA A 222 8.09 4.29 7.87
CA ALA A 222 7.58 5.66 7.93
C ALA A 222 6.04 5.69 7.93
N LEU A 223 5.40 4.87 7.10
CA LEU A 223 3.94 4.72 7.07
C LEU A 223 3.41 4.22 8.41
N ALA A 224 4.03 3.17 8.96
CA ALA A 224 3.58 2.60 10.21
C ALA A 224 3.65 3.59 11.38
N THR A 225 4.73 4.38 11.48
CA THR A 225 4.84 5.43 12.52
C THR A 225 3.95 6.63 12.29
N HIS A 226 3.46 6.85 11.07
CA HIS A 226 2.52 7.90 10.74
C HIS A 226 1.07 7.49 11.07
N ALA A 227 0.69 6.27 10.68
CA ALA A 227 -0.70 5.81 10.73
C ALA A 227 -1.09 5.10 12.04
N ILE A 228 -0.13 4.55 12.79
CA ILE A 228 -0.41 3.69 13.95
C ILE A 228 0.09 4.34 15.24
N THR A 229 -0.79 4.39 16.23
CA THR A 229 -0.42 4.74 17.61
C THR A 229 0.10 3.50 18.35
N PHE A 230 1.24 3.62 19.04
CA PHE A 230 1.83 2.53 19.82
C PHE A 230 1.76 2.84 21.32
N GLU A 231 1.29 1.87 22.10
CA GLU A 231 1.15 1.97 23.56
C GLU A 231 1.84 0.78 24.25
N PRO A 232 2.95 0.97 25.00
CA PRO A 232 3.69 2.23 25.15
C PRO A 232 4.30 2.69 23.82
N ALA A 233 4.71 3.95 23.77
CA ALA A 233 5.40 4.50 22.61
C ALA A 233 6.64 3.67 22.23
N LEU A 234 6.93 3.61 20.92
CA LEU A 234 8.16 2.99 20.43
C LEU A 234 9.39 3.68 21.05
N PRO A 235 10.51 2.95 21.26
CA PRO A 235 11.77 3.56 21.66
C PRO A 235 12.14 4.70 20.72
N GLU A 236 12.53 5.85 21.29
CA GLU A 236 12.69 7.10 20.55
C GLU A 236 13.64 6.98 19.34
N ALA A 237 14.74 6.24 19.50
CA ALA A 237 15.70 5.99 18.42
C ALA A 237 15.07 5.21 17.25
N LEU A 238 14.24 4.21 17.52
CA LEU A 238 13.52 3.45 16.50
C LEU A 238 12.43 4.30 15.86
N ALA A 239 11.67 5.07 16.64
CA ALA A 239 10.63 5.94 16.11
C ALA A 239 11.20 6.98 15.13
N ARG A 240 12.32 7.65 15.50
CA ARG A 240 13.01 8.59 14.60
C ARG A 240 13.53 7.92 13.34
N LEU A 241 14.17 6.75 13.47
CA LEU A 241 14.66 5.98 12.33
C LEU A 241 13.52 5.60 11.37
N ALA A 242 12.42 5.07 11.91
CA ALA A 242 11.26 4.67 11.14
C ALA A 242 10.63 5.86 10.40
N ALA A 243 10.43 6.99 11.06
CA ALA A 243 9.86 8.19 10.46
C ALA A 243 10.66 8.75 9.26
N VAL A 244 11.98 8.50 9.21
CA VAL A 244 12.85 8.99 8.13
C VAL A 244 13.26 7.92 7.11
N THR A 245 12.81 6.68 7.28
CA THR A 245 13.14 5.58 6.36
C THR A 245 12.32 5.71 5.09
N PRO A 246 12.95 5.87 3.90
CA PRO A 246 12.23 6.04 2.64
C PRO A 246 11.27 4.89 2.35
N VAL A 247 10.09 5.21 1.84
CA VAL A 247 9.17 4.20 1.31
C VAL A 247 9.58 3.89 -0.12
N TRP A 248 9.96 2.65 -0.41
CA TRP A 248 10.25 2.26 -1.79
C TRP A 248 8.99 2.41 -2.66
N MET A 249 9.14 3.09 -3.81
CA MET A 249 8.06 3.63 -4.67
C MET A 249 7.14 4.69 -4.06
N GLY A 250 7.25 5.06 -2.78
CA GLY A 250 6.30 5.98 -2.13
C GLY A 250 6.30 7.41 -2.68
N ALA A 251 7.30 7.77 -3.50
CA ALA A 251 7.42 9.06 -4.15
C ALA A 251 7.27 8.99 -5.69
N MET A 252 6.88 7.82 -6.23
CA MET A 252 6.90 7.56 -7.66
C MET A 252 5.53 7.69 -8.29
N THR A 253 5.49 8.25 -9.49
CA THR A 253 4.34 8.14 -10.38
C THR A 253 4.71 7.24 -11.53
N LYS A 254 3.91 6.21 -11.78
CA LYS A 254 4.06 5.29 -12.90
C LYS A 254 2.91 5.47 -13.88
N ALA A 255 3.23 5.54 -15.16
CA ALA A 255 2.24 5.50 -16.23
C ALA A 255 2.33 4.17 -16.98
N VAL A 256 1.20 3.57 -17.29
CA VAL A 256 1.07 2.40 -18.16
C VAL A 256 0.08 2.72 -19.26
N ILE A 257 0.49 2.53 -20.50
CA ILE A 257 -0.28 2.86 -21.69
C ILE A 257 -0.47 1.58 -22.48
N HIS A 258 -1.72 1.14 -22.57
CA HIS A 258 -2.15 -0.06 -23.28
C HIS A 258 -2.57 0.33 -24.70
N TYR A 259 -2.16 -0.47 -25.69
CA TYR A 259 -2.44 -0.26 -27.11
C TYR A 259 -3.04 -1.51 -27.71
N ALA A 260 -3.64 -1.36 -28.89
CA ALA A 260 -4.20 -2.48 -29.64
C ALA A 260 -3.14 -3.46 -30.20
N ARG A 261 -1.88 -3.02 -30.35
CA ARG A 261 -0.74 -3.81 -30.84
C ARG A 261 0.59 -3.14 -30.49
N PRO A 262 1.72 -3.87 -30.42
CA PRO A 262 3.02 -3.29 -30.08
C PRO A 262 3.67 -2.64 -31.31
N PHE A 263 3.09 -1.55 -31.81
CA PHE A 263 3.44 -0.93 -33.10
C PHE A 263 4.91 -0.49 -33.20
N TRP A 264 5.56 -0.15 -32.07
CA TRP A 264 6.99 0.20 -32.02
C TRP A 264 7.89 -0.97 -32.45
N ARG A 265 7.49 -2.22 -32.18
CA ARG A 265 8.27 -3.39 -32.60
C ARG A 265 8.33 -3.51 -34.12
N ALA A 266 7.26 -3.12 -34.82
CA ALA A 266 7.20 -3.14 -36.29
C ALA A 266 8.15 -2.13 -36.96
N THR A 267 8.62 -1.12 -36.22
CA THR A 267 9.62 -0.15 -36.69
C THR A 267 11.03 -0.48 -36.18
N GLY A 268 11.21 -1.68 -35.61
CA GLY A 268 12.47 -2.18 -35.08
C GLY A 268 12.89 -1.50 -33.77
N LEU A 269 11.94 -0.95 -33.01
CA LEU A 269 12.19 -0.37 -31.69
C LEU A 269 11.86 -1.37 -30.59
N ALA A 270 12.65 -1.35 -29.52
CA ALA A 270 12.48 -2.22 -28.35
C ALA A 270 11.34 -1.77 -27.41
N GLY A 271 10.72 -0.61 -27.66
CA GLY A 271 9.81 0.03 -26.71
C GLY A 271 10.52 0.67 -25.51
N ALA A 272 11.84 0.83 -25.58
CA ALA A 272 12.67 1.42 -24.55
C ALA A 272 13.09 2.85 -24.89
N ALA A 273 12.97 3.79 -23.95
CA ALA A 273 13.43 5.16 -24.15
C ALA A 273 13.88 5.86 -22.86
N ILE A 274 14.91 6.71 -22.98
CA ILE A 274 15.24 7.74 -21.99
C ILE A 274 14.90 9.11 -22.57
N SER A 275 14.10 9.91 -21.86
CA SER A 275 13.74 11.26 -22.31
C SER A 275 14.00 12.33 -21.25
N HIS A 276 14.60 13.44 -21.68
CA HIS A 276 14.74 14.69 -20.93
C HIS A 276 13.65 15.72 -21.29
N VAL A 277 12.66 15.35 -22.10
CA VAL A 277 11.57 16.22 -22.56
C VAL A 277 10.24 15.54 -22.29
N GLY A 278 9.39 16.18 -21.47
CA GLY A 278 8.09 15.64 -21.09
C GLY A 278 8.08 14.99 -19.69
N PRO A 279 6.96 14.36 -19.30
CA PRO A 279 6.77 13.84 -17.96
C PRO A 279 7.54 12.56 -17.63
N LEU A 280 7.65 11.60 -18.56
CA LEU A 280 8.30 10.32 -18.33
C LEU A 280 9.81 10.42 -18.55
N ARG A 281 10.60 9.82 -17.65
CA ARG A 281 12.07 9.78 -17.74
C ARG A 281 12.56 8.52 -18.43
N GLU A 282 12.10 7.38 -17.93
CA GLU A 282 12.43 6.04 -18.39
C GLU A 282 11.14 5.40 -18.88
N ILE A 283 11.18 4.82 -20.07
CA ILE A 283 10.05 4.17 -20.74
C ILE A 283 10.50 2.80 -21.20
N HIS A 284 9.65 1.80 -21.05
CA HIS A 284 9.95 0.41 -21.34
C HIS A 284 8.74 -0.32 -21.92
N ASP A 285 9.01 -1.37 -22.69
CA ASP A 285 7.99 -2.30 -23.18
C ASP A 285 7.42 -3.13 -22.02
N MET A 286 6.09 -3.18 -21.89
CA MET A 286 5.33 -4.00 -20.93
C MET A 286 4.47 -5.05 -21.64
N SER A 287 4.71 -5.31 -22.91
CA SER A 287 3.88 -6.23 -23.66
C SER A 287 4.07 -7.67 -23.18
N GLY A 288 3.01 -8.47 -23.23
CA GLY A 288 3.12 -9.89 -22.84
C GLY A 288 3.96 -10.73 -23.82
N PRO A 289 4.07 -12.05 -23.58
CA PRO A 289 5.02 -12.94 -24.27
C PRO A 289 4.90 -12.91 -25.79
N ASP A 290 3.67 -12.79 -26.29
CA ASP A 290 3.37 -12.79 -27.73
C ASP A 290 3.18 -11.37 -28.30
N GLY A 291 3.61 -10.34 -27.54
CA GLY A 291 3.33 -8.94 -27.84
C GLY A 291 1.99 -8.43 -27.31
N GLU A 292 1.20 -9.28 -26.64
CA GLU A 292 -0.13 -8.94 -26.12
C GLU A 292 -0.27 -9.21 -24.61
N PRO A 293 -0.99 -8.39 -23.82
CA PRO A 293 -1.46 -7.05 -24.20
C PRO A 293 -0.27 -6.17 -24.58
N ALA A 294 -0.42 -5.33 -25.60
CA ALA A 294 0.64 -4.43 -26.02
C ALA A 294 0.69 -3.19 -25.13
N ALA A 295 1.79 -2.96 -24.42
CA ALA A 295 1.86 -1.82 -23.53
C ALA A 295 3.25 -1.22 -23.42
N LEU A 296 3.29 0.08 -23.15
CA LEU A 296 4.48 0.78 -22.66
C LEU A 296 4.22 1.20 -21.21
N PHE A 297 5.27 1.25 -20.40
CA PHE A 297 5.20 1.92 -19.12
C PHE A 297 6.37 2.87 -18.94
N GLY A 298 6.22 3.84 -18.05
CA GLY A 298 7.33 4.70 -17.67
C GLY A 298 7.15 5.37 -16.34
N PHE A 299 8.25 5.94 -15.84
CA PHE A 299 8.29 6.60 -14.55
C PHE A 299 8.42 8.11 -14.70
N VAL A 300 7.66 8.83 -13.88
CA VAL A 300 7.86 10.26 -13.65
C VAL A 300 8.95 10.39 -12.59
N PRO A 301 10.05 11.12 -12.86
CA PRO A 301 11.12 11.28 -11.88
C PRO A 301 10.61 12.05 -10.65
N PRO A 302 11.28 11.94 -9.48
CA PRO A 302 10.93 12.74 -8.32
C PRO A 302 10.78 14.21 -8.69
N ARG A 303 9.63 14.80 -8.35
CA ARG A 303 9.33 16.22 -8.58
C ARG A 303 9.39 16.97 -7.24
N ARG A 304 9.36 18.30 -7.30
CA ARG A 304 9.20 19.11 -6.09
C ARG A 304 7.96 18.65 -5.30
N PRO A 305 8.00 18.68 -3.96
CA PRO A 305 6.83 18.32 -3.18
C PRO A 305 5.57 19.08 -3.58
N GLY A 306 4.46 18.35 -3.65
CA GLY A 306 3.17 18.87 -4.12
C GLY A 306 3.09 19.15 -5.63
N ALA A 307 4.06 18.70 -6.44
CA ALA A 307 3.92 18.77 -7.90
C ALA A 307 2.73 17.91 -8.38
N PRO A 308 1.87 18.45 -9.26
CA PRO A 308 0.68 17.74 -9.71
C PRO A 308 1.05 16.54 -10.57
N THR A 309 0.31 15.45 -10.43
CA THR A 309 0.41 14.26 -11.28
C THR A 309 0.27 14.64 -12.75
N PRO A 310 1.16 14.17 -13.65
CA PRO A 310 1.03 14.43 -15.08
C PRO A 310 -0.29 13.91 -15.64
N THR A 311 -0.87 14.64 -16.59
CA THR A 311 -2.09 14.21 -17.28
C THR A 311 -1.77 13.15 -18.35
N ALA A 312 -2.76 12.31 -18.68
CA ALA A 312 -2.66 11.36 -19.78
C ALA A 312 -2.24 12.05 -21.09
N ASP A 313 -2.87 13.17 -21.45
CA ASP A 313 -2.54 13.91 -22.67
C ASP A 313 -1.07 14.38 -22.72
N ALA A 314 -0.49 14.76 -21.59
CA ALA A 314 0.91 15.18 -21.54
C ALA A 314 1.87 14.01 -21.77
N ILE A 315 1.50 12.82 -21.28
CA ILE A 315 2.23 11.57 -21.51
C ILE A 315 2.09 11.14 -22.96
N LEU A 316 0.87 11.13 -23.51
CA LEU A 316 0.62 10.70 -24.89
C LEU A 316 1.33 11.59 -25.91
N ARG A 317 1.36 12.92 -25.73
CA ARG A 317 2.16 13.81 -26.61
C ARG A 317 3.65 13.51 -26.58
N GLN A 318 4.18 13.12 -25.42
CA GLN A 318 5.58 12.70 -25.31
C GLN A 318 5.81 11.40 -26.05
N LEU A 319 4.94 10.40 -25.86
CA LEU A 319 5.04 9.11 -26.53
C LEU A 319 4.85 9.22 -28.04
N GLU A 320 3.97 10.10 -28.52
CA GLU A 320 3.79 10.41 -29.94
C GLU A 320 5.08 10.95 -30.57
N THR A 321 5.77 11.85 -29.84
CA THR A 321 7.05 12.40 -30.29
C THR A 321 8.14 11.32 -30.37
N LEU A 322 8.13 10.34 -29.46
CA LEU A 322 9.13 9.29 -29.39
C LEU A 322 8.86 8.15 -30.38
N PHE A 323 7.65 7.59 -30.34
CA PHE A 323 7.29 6.34 -31.02
C PHE A 323 6.43 6.54 -32.28
N GLY A 324 6.01 7.78 -32.56
CA GLY A 324 5.22 8.14 -33.73
C GLY A 324 3.71 8.25 -33.47
N PRO A 325 2.92 8.58 -34.50
CA PRO A 325 1.52 8.98 -34.37
C PRO A 325 0.60 7.92 -33.73
N GLU A 326 0.90 6.63 -33.88
CA GLU A 326 0.11 5.55 -33.26
C GLU A 326 0.15 5.59 -31.72
N ALA A 327 1.19 6.21 -31.12
CA ALA A 327 1.27 6.34 -29.67
C ALA A 327 0.23 7.31 -29.08
N ALA A 328 -0.44 8.11 -29.92
CA ALA A 328 -1.50 9.02 -29.50
C ALA A 328 -2.88 8.35 -29.37
N ASP A 329 -3.03 7.08 -29.79
CA ASP A 329 -4.28 6.33 -29.80
C ASP A 329 -4.22 5.07 -28.91
N PRO A 330 -4.12 5.23 -27.57
CA PRO A 330 -4.10 4.11 -26.65
C PRO A 330 -5.49 3.50 -26.48
N THR A 331 -5.53 2.20 -26.16
CA THR A 331 -6.74 1.54 -25.65
C THR A 331 -7.09 2.07 -24.25
N ASP A 332 -6.10 2.13 -23.36
CA ASP A 332 -6.25 2.65 -22.00
C ASP A 332 -4.96 3.32 -21.50
N VAL A 333 -5.12 4.29 -20.59
CA VAL A 333 -3.99 4.95 -19.90
C VAL A 333 -4.23 4.90 -18.40
N HIS A 334 -3.29 4.30 -17.68
CA HIS A 334 -3.26 4.28 -16.23
C HIS A 334 -2.12 5.15 -15.73
N VAL A 335 -2.42 6.14 -14.89
CA VAL A 335 -1.40 6.94 -14.18
C VAL A 335 -1.61 6.74 -12.70
N VAL A 336 -0.68 6.04 -12.06
CA VAL A 336 -0.70 5.77 -10.62
C VAL A 336 0.36 6.62 -9.95
N ASP A 337 -0.11 7.56 -9.13
CA ASP A 337 0.76 8.33 -8.24
C ASP A 337 0.77 7.69 -6.86
N TRP A 338 1.83 6.97 -6.53
CA TRP A 338 1.94 6.24 -5.26
C TRP A 338 2.05 7.16 -4.05
N ARG A 339 2.26 8.48 -4.26
CA ARG A 339 2.20 9.52 -3.23
C ARG A 339 0.79 9.72 -2.67
N ASP A 340 -0.22 9.48 -3.51
CA ASP A 340 -1.63 9.70 -3.16
C ASP A 340 -2.27 8.44 -2.54
N ASP A 341 -1.57 7.30 -2.55
CA ASP A 341 -2.01 6.07 -1.88
C ASP A 341 -1.65 6.12 -0.39
N GLU A 342 -2.65 6.45 0.44
CA GLU A 342 -2.51 6.58 1.90
C GLU A 342 -2.05 5.30 2.61
N TYR A 343 -2.22 4.13 1.98
CA TYR A 343 -1.81 2.84 2.53
C TYR A 343 -0.47 2.35 1.95
N THR A 344 0.15 3.14 1.08
CA THR A 344 1.52 2.93 0.61
C THR A 344 2.46 3.99 1.15
N ALA A 345 2.13 5.27 1.01
CA ALA A 345 3.02 6.39 1.30
C ALA A 345 2.44 7.32 2.38
N PRO A 346 3.20 7.64 3.45
CA PRO A 346 2.79 8.70 4.36
C PRO A 346 2.87 10.07 3.67
N PRO A 347 2.12 11.08 4.14
CA PRO A 347 2.30 12.46 3.72
C PRO A 347 3.77 12.89 3.83
N GLY A 348 4.31 13.45 2.74
CA GLY A 348 5.72 13.89 2.66
C GLY A 348 6.73 12.78 2.36
N ALA A 349 6.29 11.60 1.89
CA ALA A 349 7.17 10.50 1.50
C ALA A 349 8.21 10.88 0.43
N ASP A 350 7.90 11.86 -0.42
CA ASP A 350 8.79 12.45 -1.42
C ASP A 350 10.02 13.15 -0.84
N GLY A 351 9.94 13.62 0.41
CA GLY A 351 11.07 14.15 1.17
C GLY A 351 11.98 13.07 1.78
N LEU A 352 11.58 11.80 1.78
CA LEU A 352 12.33 10.72 2.42
C LEU A 352 13.32 10.10 1.44
N GLN A 353 14.60 10.49 1.53
CA GLN A 353 15.65 10.08 0.58
C GLN A 353 16.87 9.40 1.23
N ASN A 354 16.84 9.13 2.54
CA ASN A 354 17.96 8.49 3.25
C ASN A 354 17.89 6.96 3.18
N TYR A 355 18.26 6.38 2.04
CA TYR A 355 18.24 4.92 1.83
C TYR A 355 19.29 4.15 2.66
N ALA A 356 20.24 4.83 3.32
CA ALA A 356 21.18 4.19 4.25
C ALA A 356 20.49 3.64 5.52
N THR A 357 19.22 3.99 5.73
CA THR A 357 18.37 3.44 6.79
C THR A 357 17.89 2.01 6.51
N TYR A 358 18.00 1.53 5.27
CA TYR A 358 17.50 0.21 4.91
C TYR A 358 18.29 -0.90 5.61
N GLY A 359 17.57 -1.90 6.11
CA GLY A 359 18.16 -3.01 6.85
C GLY A 359 18.81 -2.63 8.19
N HIS A 360 18.54 -1.43 8.70
CA HIS A 360 19.17 -0.96 9.94
C HIS A 360 18.93 -1.93 11.12
N PRO A 361 19.94 -2.22 11.96
CA PRO A 361 19.85 -3.25 13.00
C PRO A 361 18.68 -3.10 13.99
N LEU A 362 18.24 -1.86 14.25
CA LEU A 362 17.10 -1.60 15.15
C LEU A 362 15.79 -2.25 14.68
N TYR A 363 15.60 -2.51 13.38
CA TYR A 363 14.43 -3.25 12.89
C TYR A 363 14.46 -4.75 13.20
N ARG A 364 15.63 -5.27 13.61
CA ARG A 364 15.81 -6.68 13.95
C ARG A 364 15.62 -6.97 15.43
N THR A 365 15.57 -5.94 16.27
CA THR A 365 15.30 -6.07 17.70
C THR A 365 13.80 -5.95 17.95
N PRO A 366 13.12 -6.99 18.46
CA PRO A 366 11.70 -6.91 18.80
C PRO A 366 11.43 -5.81 19.84
N THR A 367 10.33 -5.08 19.69
CA THR A 367 9.92 -4.03 20.63
C THR A 367 8.59 -4.37 21.30
N LEU A 368 8.07 -3.48 22.15
CA LEU A 368 6.82 -3.66 22.88
C LEU A 368 6.80 -4.97 23.69
N ALA A 369 7.73 -5.06 24.66
CA ALA A 369 7.97 -6.26 25.47
C ALA A 369 8.31 -7.52 24.64
N GLY A 370 8.99 -7.33 23.50
CA GLY A 370 9.41 -8.41 22.63
C GLY A 370 8.31 -8.96 21.72
N ARG A 371 7.14 -8.30 21.64
CA ARG A 371 5.97 -8.78 20.92
C ARG A 371 5.80 -8.16 19.54
N LEU A 372 6.47 -7.06 19.22
CA LEU A 372 6.38 -6.41 17.91
C LEU A 372 7.64 -6.68 17.07
N HIS A 373 7.41 -7.21 15.86
CA HIS A 373 8.45 -7.57 14.90
C HIS A 373 8.21 -6.84 13.58
N TRP A 374 9.23 -6.19 13.03
CA TRP A 374 9.11 -5.50 11.74
C TRP A 374 9.31 -6.45 10.56
N ALA A 375 8.54 -6.28 9.48
CA ALA A 375 8.66 -7.08 8.26
C ALA A 375 8.31 -6.27 7.01
N SER A 376 9.23 -5.43 6.54
CA SER A 376 9.07 -4.78 5.22
C SER A 376 10.35 -4.88 4.41
N THR A 377 10.27 -4.68 3.10
CA THR A 377 11.48 -4.71 2.24
C THR A 377 12.53 -3.70 2.71
N GLU A 378 12.11 -2.55 3.24
CA GLU A 378 12.96 -1.53 3.87
C GLU A 378 13.73 -2.04 5.09
N THR A 379 13.23 -3.08 5.75
CA THR A 379 13.87 -3.70 6.93
C THR A 379 14.77 -4.88 6.57
N SER A 380 14.85 -5.23 5.29
CA SER A 380 15.71 -6.29 4.80
C SER A 380 17.17 -5.82 4.72
N THR A 381 18.10 -6.69 5.11
CA THR A 381 19.52 -6.53 4.81
C THR A 381 19.90 -7.13 3.45
N GLU A 382 18.94 -7.76 2.78
CA GLU A 382 19.08 -8.45 1.51
C GLU A 382 18.18 -7.78 0.48
N VAL A 383 18.77 -7.14 -0.54
CA VAL A 383 18.08 -6.50 -1.67
C VAL A 383 16.85 -5.65 -1.24
N PRO A 384 17.04 -4.66 -0.33
CA PRO A 384 15.93 -3.86 0.16
C PRO A 384 15.33 -3.00 -0.96
N GLY A 385 14.01 -2.81 -0.93
CA GLY A 385 13.24 -2.19 -1.99
C GLY A 385 12.67 -3.20 -3.00
N HIS A 386 13.19 -4.42 -3.07
CA HIS A 386 12.71 -5.45 -3.99
C HIS A 386 11.71 -6.42 -3.33
N ILE A 387 11.02 -7.20 -4.17
CA ILE A 387 10.16 -8.31 -3.73
C ILE A 387 11.00 -9.35 -2.96
N GLU A 388 12.22 -9.63 -3.43
CA GLU A 388 13.20 -10.49 -2.76
C GLU A 388 13.45 -10.07 -1.29
N GLY A 389 13.68 -8.77 -1.05
CA GLY A 389 13.85 -8.24 0.29
C GLY A 389 12.58 -8.30 1.14
N ALA A 390 11.40 -8.15 0.54
CA ALA A 390 10.12 -8.33 1.23
C ALA A 390 9.96 -9.78 1.74
N LEU A 391 10.26 -10.78 0.89
CA LEU A 391 10.22 -12.20 1.24
C LEU A 391 11.21 -12.51 2.36
N ALA A 392 12.45 -12.02 2.27
CA ALA A 392 13.47 -12.20 3.29
C ALA A 392 13.06 -11.58 4.64
N ALA A 393 12.52 -10.36 4.63
CA ALA A 393 12.07 -9.68 5.84
C ALA A 393 10.87 -10.40 6.51
N GLY A 394 9.91 -10.89 5.72
CA GLY A 394 8.77 -11.67 6.20
C GLY A 394 9.21 -12.97 6.88
N ALA A 395 10.08 -13.74 6.23
CA ALA A 395 10.63 -14.98 6.78
C ALA A 395 11.43 -14.73 8.07
N ARG A 396 12.27 -13.68 8.10
CA ARG A 396 13.01 -13.27 9.30
C ARG A 396 12.08 -12.95 10.46
N ALA A 397 11.03 -12.18 10.23
CA ALA A 397 10.10 -11.79 11.29
C ALA A 397 9.34 -13.01 11.84
N ALA A 398 8.88 -13.91 10.96
CA ALA A 398 8.25 -15.17 11.37
C ALA A 398 9.20 -16.02 12.22
N ALA A 399 10.46 -16.19 11.81
CA ALA A 399 11.45 -16.94 12.58
C ALA A 399 11.71 -16.30 13.97
N ALA A 400 11.76 -14.97 14.05
CA ALA A 400 11.93 -14.27 15.32
C ALA A 400 10.73 -14.45 16.26
N VAL A 401 9.50 -14.49 15.72
CA VAL A 401 8.29 -14.79 16.50
C VAL A 401 8.29 -16.24 17.01
N LEU A 402 8.76 -17.20 16.19
CA LEU A 402 8.78 -18.62 16.57
C LEU A 402 9.87 -18.97 17.60
N ALA A 403 10.91 -18.14 17.71
CA ALA A 403 12.03 -18.34 18.64
C ALA A 403 11.78 -17.76 20.04
N GLY A 404 10.81 -16.86 20.18
CA GLY A 404 10.34 -16.32 21.47
C GLY A 404 9.15 -17.09 22.00
#